data_AF-A0A5C7PU84-F1
#
_entry.id   AF-A0A5C7PU84-F1
#
_cell.length_a   1.000
_cell.length_b   1.000
_cell.length_c   1.000
_cell.angle_alpha   90.00
_cell.angle_beta   90.00
_cell.angle_gamma   90.00
#
_symmetry.space_group_name_H-M   'P 1'
#
loop_
_entity.id
_entity.type
_entity.pdbx_description
1 polymer ?
#
loop_
_entity_poly.entity_id
_entity_poly.type
_entity_poly.pdbx_seq_one_letter_code
_entity_poly.pdbx_strand_id
1 'polypeptide(L)'
;MLHDRPEGMRFTDLVDTLHRNHPNRTAKAIGNDVVGLDRALPTQVFKPSKGLYMHCRFRPDDQVPPVQEAGKPGPRARRSAPTLPEQLFYSSFANWLRDDLEEVTQVIVLGGNTFRDRWGTPDVLGKFESRRSDVVKGMTLIVASEVKVDVTDLLKGFGQACAYRLFAHKSYLVIPQHTPTDELDRLEALCRMHGVGLVTFDARNSTRPSY
;
A
#
# COMPACT_ATOMS: atom_id res chain seq x y z
N MET A 1 22.52 3.68 7.31
CA MET A 1 21.18 3.05 7.11
C MET A 1 20.54 3.45 5.78
N LEU A 2 19.96 4.65 5.60
CA LEU A 2 19.54 5.11 4.25
C LEU A 2 20.77 5.28 3.32
N HIS A 3 21.90 5.70 3.90
CA HIS A 3 23.22 5.67 3.27
C HIS A 3 23.70 4.25 2.93
N ASP A 4 22.93 3.18 3.06
CA ASP A 4 23.40 1.83 2.66
C ASP A 4 22.36 1.11 1.77
N ARG A 5 21.24 1.77 1.44
CA ARG A 5 20.11 1.19 0.70
C ARG A 5 19.78 2.00 -0.56
N PRO A 6 20.27 1.57 -1.74
CA PRO A 6 19.96 2.21 -3.02
C PRO A 6 18.47 2.39 -3.28
N GLU A 7 17.67 1.41 -2.88
CA GLU A 7 16.21 1.34 -3.06
C GLU A 7 15.42 2.24 -2.09
N GLY A 8 16.08 2.80 -1.07
CA GLY A 8 15.42 3.56 -0.01
C GLY A 8 14.67 2.69 0.99
N MET A 9 13.79 3.34 1.76
CA MET A 9 12.85 2.67 2.66
C MET A 9 11.50 3.36 2.69
N ARG A 10 10.45 2.55 2.76
CA ARG A 10 9.09 3.00 3.03
C ARG A 10 8.98 3.51 4.47
N PHE A 11 7.99 4.38 4.72
CA PHE A 11 7.78 5.03 6.01
C PHE A 11 7.75 4.01 7.16
N THR A 12 6.93 2.97 7.05
CA THR A 12 6.77 1.98 8.11
C THR A 12 8.08 1.23 8.38
N ASP A 13 8.79 0.78 7.33
CA ASP A 13 10.09 0.11 7.48
C ASP A 13 11.17 1.01 8.09
N LEU A 14 11.13 2.30 7.75
CA LEU A 14 12.06 3.30 8.28
C LEU A 14 11.78 3.54 9.78
N VAL A 15 10.52 3.73 10.17
CA VAL A 15 10.11 3.88 11.57
C VAL A 15 10.48 2.64 12.37
N ASP A 16 10.18 1.44 11.87
CA ASP A 16 10.49 0.18 12.55
C ASP A 16 12.00 0.00 12.75
N THR A 17 12.80 0.34 11.75
CA THR A 17 14.26 0.19 11.86
C THR A 17 14.87 1.24 12.78
N LEU A 18 14.36 2.47 12.77
CA LEU A 18 14.75 3.49 13.74
C LEU A 18 14.32 3.10 15.17
N HIS A 19 13.16 2.49 15.34
CA HIS A 19 12.69 2.03 16.64
C HIS A 19 13.55 0.88 17.18
N ARG A 20 13.96 -0.06 16.34
CA ARG A 20 14.92 -1.11 16.71
C ARG A 20 16.27 -0.55 17.14
N ASN A 21 16.76 0.52 16.48
CA ASN A 21 18.02 1.17 16.84
C ASN A 21 17.90 2.11 18.05
N HIS A 22 16.68 2.56 18.36
CA HIS A 22 16.39 3.47 19.46
C HIS A 22 15.17 2.99 20.28
N PRO A 23 15.28 1.84 20.97
CA PRO A 23 14.13 1.22 21.66
C PRO A 23 13.56 2.08 22.79
N ASN A 24 14.35 3.02 23.33
CA ASN A 24 13.92 3.97 24.36
C ASN A 24 12.95 5.05 23.85
N ARG A 25 12.79 5.18 22.52
CA ARG A 25 11.85 6.12 21.89
C ARG A 25 10.64 5.36 21.41
N THR A 26 9.44 5.92 21.56
CA THR A 26 8.21 5.29 21.08
C THR A 26 8.11 5.36 19.54
N ALA A 27 7.46 4.39 18.92
CA ALA A 27 7.20 4.38 17.47
C ALA A 27 6.48 5.65 16.99
N LYS A 28 5.57 6.20 17.81
CA LYS A 28 4.88 7.46 17.53
C LYS A 28 5.83 8.66 17.49
N ALA A 29 6.77 8.75 18.44
CA ALA A 29 7.76 9.83 18.47
C ALA A 29 8.71 9.75 17.27
N ILE A 30 9.14 8.54 16.91
CA ILE A 30 9.97 8.30 15.73
C ILE A 30 9.20 8.64 14.44
N GLY A 31 7.94 8.22 14.33
CA GLY A 31 7.10 8.53 13.17
C GLY A 31 6.98 10.02 12.92
N ASN A 32 6.78 10.83 13.97
CA ASN A 32 6.72 12.29 13.85
C ASN A 32 8.01 12.89 13.29
N ASP A 33 9.18 12.39 13.72
CA ASP A 33 10.46 12.84 13.18
C ASP A 33 10.65 12.44 11.71
N VAL A 34 10.22 11.22 11.36
CA VAL A 34 10.35 10.67 10.00
C VAL A 34 9.52 11.48 9.00
N VAL A 35 8.30 11.91 9.35
CA VAL A 35 7.43 12.71 8.47
C VAL A 35 8.14 13.96 7.92
N GLY A 36 8.99 14.60 8.74
CA GLY A 36 9.75 15.80 8.38
C GLY A 36 11.21 15.56 8.00
N LEU A 37 11.64 14.32 7.84
CA LEU A 37 13.06 13.96 7.72
C LEU A 37 13.75 14.59 6.52
N ASP A 38 13.07 14.66 5.37
CA ASP A 38 13.57 15.30 4.15
C ASP A 38 13.75 16.82 4.31
N ARG A 39 12.92 17.45 5.14
CA ARG A 39 13.03 18.89 5.44
C ARG A 39 14.09 19.19 6.49
N ALA A 40 14.26 18.29 7.46
CA ALA A 40 15.26 18.42 8.51
C ALA A 40 16.67 18.14 7.99
N LEU A 41 16.82 17.21 7.04
CA LEU A 41 18.10 16.79 6.46
C LEU A 41 18.09 16.87 4.91
N PRO A 42 17.86 18.06 4.32
CA PRO A 42 17.62 18.20 2.87
C PRO A 42 18.84 17.88 2.00
N THR A 43 20.04 17.91 2.57
CA THR A 43 21.28 17.53 1.88
C THR A 43 21.56 16.03 1.91
N GLN A 44 20.86 15.27 2.77
CA GLN A 44 21.11 13.85 2.99
C GLN A 44 19.93 12.98 2.57
N VAL A 45 18.69 13.45 2.73
CA VAL A 45 17.47 12.68 2.46
C VAL A 45 16.56 13.44 1.51
N PHE A 46 16.01 12.72 0.53
CA PHE A 46 14.94 13.22 -0.34
C PHE A 46 13.85 12.16 -0.50
N LYS A 47 12.67 12.61 -0.96
CA LYS A 47 11.51 11.76 -1.23
C LYS A 47 11.26 11.67 -2.74
N PRO A 48 11.69 10.58 -3.42
CA PRO A 48 11.38 10.38 -4.84
C PRO A 48 9.87 10.21 -5.11
N SER A 49 9.16 9.62 -4.15
CA SER A 49 7.70 9.46 -4.16
C SER A 49 7.18 9.51 -2.72
N LYS A 50 5.87 9.65 -2.59
CA LYS A 50 5.16 9.65 -1.31
C LYS A 50 5.54 8.42 -0.46
N GLY A 51 5.83 8.68 0.82
CA GLY A 51 6.25 7.68 1.82
C GLY A 51 7.52 6.86 1.50
N LEU A 52 8.26 7.16 0.42
CA LEU A 52 9.57 6.56 0.13
C LEU A 52 10.69 7.54 0.47
N TYR A 53 11.65 7.12 1.28
CA TYR A 53 12.79 7.92 1.72
C TYR A 53 14.08 7.35 1.13
N MET A 54 14.87 8.19 0.46
CA MET A 54 16.16 7.81 -0.13
C MET A 54 17.27 8.77 0.29
N HIS A 55 18.51 8.27 0.31
CA HIS A 55 19.68 9.12 0.53
C HIS A 55 20.02 9.89 -0.75
N CYS A 56 20.36 11.19 -0.65
CA CYS A 56 20.64 12.07 -1.79
C CYS A 56 21.76 11.57 -2.71
N ARG A 57 22.68 10.73 -2.21
CA ARG A 57 23.72 10.05 -3.02
C ARG A 57 23.15 9.16 -4.13
N PHE A 58 21.90 8.73 -4.00
CA PHE A 58 21.18 7.90 -4.97
C PHE A 58 20.15 8.68 -5.77
N ARG A 59 20.17 10.02 -5.68
CA ARG A 59 19.30 10.87 -6.47
C ARG A 59 19.64 10.65 -7.94
N PRO A 60 18.73 10.11 -8.75
CA PRO A 60 18.98 9.97 -10.17
C PRO A 60 19.02 11.37 -10.77
N ASP A 61 20.12 11.75 -11.40
CA ASP A 61 20.09 12.76 -12.46
C ASP A 61 19.47 12.07 -13.67
N ASP A 62 18.23 12.42 -14.02
CA ASP A 62 17.43 11.98 -15.19
C ASP A 62 17.95 10.76 -15.98
N GLN A 63 18.11 9.61 -15.33
CA GLN A 63 18.38 8.34 -15.99
C GLN A 63 17.48 7.26 -15.43
N VAL A 64 16.53 6.87 -16.27
CA VAL A 64 15.62 5.73 -16.11
C VAL A 64 16.46 4.45 -15.98
N PRO A 65 16.37 3.69 -14.88
CA PRO A 65 16.98 2.36 -14.82
C PRO A 65 16.09 1.36 -15.58
N PRO A 66 16.68 0.39 -16.32
CA PRO A 66 15.92 -0.66 -16.98
C PRO A 66 15.40 -1.67 -15.96
N VAL A 67 14.14 -2.07 -16.12
CA VAL A 67 13.49 -3.15 -15.39
C VAL A 67 14.12 -4.48 -15.82
N GLN A 68 14.69 -5.24 -14.88
CA GLN A 68 15.15 -6.60 -15.12
C GLN A 68 14.00 -7.59 -14.89
N GLU A 69 13.63 -8.32 -15.94
CA GLU A 69 12.70 -9.45 -15.88
C GLU A 69 13.34 -10.63 -15.16
N ALA A 70 12.73 -11.08 -14.05
CA ALA A 70 13.10 -12.30 -13.35
C ALA A 70 12.21 -13.47 -13.82
N GLY A 71 12.87 -14.58 -14.19
CA GLY A 71 12.28 -15.74 -14.86
C GLY A 71 11.27 -16.56 -14.04
N LYS A 72 10.38 -17.21 -14.80
CA LYS A 72 9.31 -18.12 -14.35
C LYS A 72 9.83 -19.40 -13.69
N PRO A 73 9.22 -19.86 -12.58
CA PRO A 73 9.14 -21.28 -12.26
C PRO A 73 7.75 -21.85 -12.58
N GLY A 74 7.72 -23.10 -13.09
CA GLY A 74 6.52 -23.84 -13.48
C GLY A 74 5.63 -24.30 -12.30
N PRO A 75 4.46 -24.89 -12.61
CA PRO A 75 3.39 -25.10 -11.64
C PRO A 75 3.71 -26.26 -10.69
N ARG A 76 3.63 -26.00 -9.37
CA ARG A 76 3.56 -27.05 -8.34
C ARG A 76 2.24 -26.95 -7.60
N ALA A 77 1.58 -28.10 -7.49
CA ALA A 77 0.28 -28.28 -6.88
C ALA A 77 0.24 -27.87 -5.40
N ARG A 78 -0.94 -27.35 -5.04
CA ARG A 78 -1.32 -26.61 -3.85
C ARG A 78 -1.15 -27.44 -2.56
N ARG A 79 -0.49 -26.82 -1.57
CA ARG A 79 -0.72 -27.10 -0.14
C ARG A 79 -1.30 -25.83 0.48
N SER A 80 -2.60 -25.80 0.72
CA SER A 80 -3.27 -24.71 1.42
C SER A 80 -2.85 -24.73 2.89
N ALA A 81 -1.86 -23.90 3.23
CA ALA A 81 -1.69 -23.48 4.62
C ALA A 81 -2.99 -22.79 5.08
N PRO A 82 -3.32 -22.81 6.39
CA PRO A 82 -4.50 -22.12 6.89
C PRO A 82 -4.41 -20.63 6.53
N THR A 83 -5.33 -20.19 5.68
CA THR A 83 -5.44 -18.81 5.22
C THR A 83 -5.91 -17.94 6.38
N LEU A 84 -5.14 -16.90 6.71
CA LEU A 84 -5.53 -15.94 7.75
C LEU A 84 -6.80 -15.18 7.32
N PRO A 85 -7.72 -14.85 8.25
CA PRO A 85 -8.91 -14.07 7.91
C PRO A 85 -8.55 -12.67 7.40
N GLU A 86 -9.26 -12.20 6.37
CA GLU A 86 -9.00 -10.93 5.68
C GLU A 86 -9.05 -9.70 6.60
N GLN A 87 -9.89 -9.75 7.63
CA GLN A 87 -10.07 -8.67 8.60
C GLN A 87 -8.78 -8.33 9.35
N LEU A 88 -7.86 -9.28 9.48
CA LEU A 88 -6.55 -9.04 10.12
C LEU A 88 -5.67 -8.08 9.31
N PHE A 89 -5.96 -7.88 8.03
CA PHE A 89 -5.17 -7.04 7.13
C PHE A 89 -5.77 -5.64 6.93
N TYR A 90 -7.02 -5.40 7.34
CA TYR A 90 -7.67 -4.12 7.07
C TYR A 90 -6.96 -2.95 7.77
N SER A 91 -6.58 -3.12 9.04
CA SER A 91 -5.95 -2.05 9.82
C SER A 91 -4.53 -1.74 9.35
N SER A 92 -3.75 -2.76 9.04
CA SER A 92 -2.39 -2.59 8.51
C SER A 92 -2.42 -1.99 7.10
N PHE A 93 -3.33 -2.43 6.24
CA PHE A 93 -3.52 -1.84 4.92
C PHE A 93 -4.00 -0.37 4.99
N ALA A 94 -4.94 -0.06 5.89
CA ALA A 94 -5.40 1.31 6.12
C ALA A 94 -4.25 2.24 6.51
N ASN A 95 -3.38 1.80 7.43
CA ASN A 95 -2.20 2.57 7.82
C ASN A 95 -1.22 2.72 6.64
N TRP A 96 -0.93 1.65 5.89
CA TRP A 96 -0.07 1.72 4.71
C TRP A 96 -0.60 2.71 3.66
N LEU A 97 -1.92 2.71 3.40
CA LEU A 97 -2.54 3.64 2.45
C LEU A 97 -2.37 5.12 2.86
N ARG A 98 -2.38 5.40 4.17
CA ARG A 98 -2.21 6.74 4.75
C ARG A 98 -0.74 7.15 4.89
N ASP A 99 0.12 6.25 5.33
CA ASP A 99 1.44 6.59 5.85
C ASP A 99 2.57 6.22 4.86
N ASP A 100 2.43 5.12 4.11
CA ASP A 100 3.44 4.66 3.15
C ASP A 100 3.12 5.08 1.72
N LEU A 101 1.86 4.96 1.30
CA LEU A 101 1.42 5.42 -0.02
C LEU A 101 1.02 6.91 -0.02
N GLU A 102 0.68 7.45 1.15
CA GLU A 102 0.20 8.82 1.39
C GLU A 102 -0.89 9.26 0.40
N GLU A 103 -1.78 8.33 0.03
CA GLU A 103 -2.92 8.59 -0.88
C GLU A 103 -4.08 9.26 -0.15
N VAL A 104 -4.16 9.07 1.17
CA VAL A 104 -5.26 9.56 2.01
C VAL A 104 -4.70 10.27 3.23
N THR A 105 -5.39 11.30 3.70
CA THR A 105 -5.03 11.99 4.95
C THR A 105 -5.80 11.43 6.15
N GLN A 106 -6.94 10.80 5.89
CA GLN A 106 -7.77 10.09 6.86
C GLN A 106 -8.20 8.76 6.27
N VAL A 107 -8.30 7.73 7.11
CA VAL A 107 -8.66 6.37 6.69
C VAL A 107 -9.45 5.69 7.80
N ILE A 108 -10.47 4.92 7.40
CA ILE A 108 -11.27 4.09 8.28
C ILE A 108 -11.35 2.68 7.72
N VAL A 109 -11.39 1.71 8.64
CA VAL A 109 -11.76 0.33 8.32
C VAL A 109 -13.27 0.23 8.50
N LEU A 110 -13.96 -0.25 7.47
CA LEU A 110 -15.40 -0.52 7.53
C LEU A 110 -15.60 -2.01 7.72
N GLY A 111 -15.22 -2.81 6.72
CA GLY A 111 -15.35 -4.26 6.71
C GLY A 111 -16.80 -4.78 6.82
N GLY A 112 -17.02 -5.99 6.32
CA GLY A 112 -18.30 -6.69 6.49
C GLY A 112 -19.51 -6.00 5.84
N ASN A 113 -20.71 -6.40 6.24
CA ASN A 113 -21.97 -5.93 5.63
C ASN A 113 -22.48 -4.61 6.24
N THR A 114 -21.58 -3.66 6.50
CA THR A 114 -21.88 -2.43 7.25
C THR A 114 -22.94 -1.55 6.57
N PHE A 115 -22.94 -1.48 5.22
CA PHE A 115 -24.00 -0.80 4.45
C PHE A 115 -25.12 -1.72 3.96
N ARG A 116 -25.20 -2.97 4.45
CA ARG A 116 -26.21 -3.99 4.08
C ARG A 116 -26.27 -4.41 2.60
N ASP A 117 -25.47 -3.78 1.73
CA ASP A 117 -25.30 -4.15 0.33
C ASP A 117 -23.91 -4.77 0.08
N ARG A 118 -23.90 -5.96 -0.55
CA ARG A 118 -22.67 -6.72 -0.87
C ARG A 118 -21.70 -6.00 -1.82
N TRP A 119 -22.18 -4.96 -2.52
CA TRP A 119 -21.42 -4.21 -3.52
C TRP A 119 -21.08 -2.78 -3.08
N GLY A 120 -21.54 -2.36 -1.90
CA GLY A 120 -21.48 -0.96 -1.47
C GLY A 120 -20.53 -0.67 -0.29
N THR A 121 -20.03 -1.70 0.40
CA THR A 121 -19.16 -1.51 1.57
C THR A 121 -17.72 -1.89 1.24
N PRO A 122 -16.83 -0.93 0.94
CA PRO A 122 -15.40 -1.23 0.84
C PRO A 122 -14.85 -1.65 2.20
N ASP A 123 -13.85 -2.53 2.20
CA ASP A 123 -13.17 -2.94 3.43
C ASP A 123 -12.46 -1.77 4.10
N VAL A 124 -11.79 -0.94 3.28
CA VAL A 124 -11.07 0.25 3.71
C VAL A 124 -11.51 1.46 2.89
N LEU A 125 -11.91 2.53 3.58
CA LEU A 125 -12.31 3.79 2.98
C LEU A 125 -11.41 4.91 3.49
N GLY A 126 -10.85 5.68 2.58
CA GLY A 126 -10.02 6.83 2.90
C GLY A 126 -10.48 8.09 2.21
N LYS A 127 -10.11 9.21 2.83
CA LYS A 127 -10.36 10.56 2.36
C LYS A 127 -9.01 11.27 2.24
N PHE A 128 -8.74 11.82 1.07
CA PHE A 128 -7.71 12.84 0.91
C PHE A 128 -8.36 14.20 1.10
N GLU A 129 -7.81 15.01 1.99
CA GLU A 129 -8.22 16.40 2.19
C GLU A 129 -6.99 17.26 2.43
N SER A 130 -6.91 18.38 1.71
CA SER A 130 -5.80 19.32 1.82
C SER A 130 -5.74 19.90 3.23
N ARG A 131 -4.55 19.96 3.82
CA ARG A 131 -4.33 20.54 5.14
C ARG A 131 -4.47 22.05 5.06
N ARG A 132 -4.81 22.70 6.18
CA ARG A 132 -4.89 24.18 6.24
C ARG A 132 -3.57 24.86 5.86
N SER A 133 -2.44 24.21 6.09
CA SER A 133 -1.10 24.69 5.74
C SER A 133 -0.73 24.59 4.26
N ASP A 134 -1.46 23.82 3.46
CA ASP A 134 -1.07 23.56 2.07
C ASP A 134 -1.23 24.84 1.22
N VAL A 135 -0.22 25.16 0.41
CA VAL A 135 -0.24 26.36 -0.45
C VAL A 135 -1.35 26.27 -1.49
N VAL A 136 -1.51 25.08 -2.09
CA VAL A 136 -2.57 24.78 -3.05
C VAL A 136 -3.54 23.80 -2.41
N LYS A 137 -4.83 24.15 -2.40
CA LYS A 137 -5.89 23.25 -1.94
C LYS A 137 -6.36 22.38 -3.11
N GLY A 138 -6.02 21.11 -3.07
CA GLY A 138 -6.64 20.09 -3.92
C GLY A 138 -8.06 19.76 -3.48
N MET A 139 -8.84 19.24 -4.42
CA MET A 139 -10.17 18.69 -4.17
C MET A 139 -10.11 17.53 -3.18
N THR A 140 -11.14 17.39 -2.34
CA THR A 140 -11.31 16.22 -1.51
C THR A 140 -11.49 14.98 -2.38
N LEU A 141 -10.66 13.95 -2.16
CA LEU A 141 -10.76 12.68 -2.89
C LEU A 141 -11.22 11.57 -1.96
N ILE A 142 -11.95 10.62 -2.53
CA ILE A 142 -12.39 9.40 -1.87
C ILE A 142 -11.61 8.23 -2.47
N VAL A 143 -11.03 7.41 -1.61
CA VAL A 143 -10.29 6.20 -1.98
C VAL A 143 -10.97 5.01 -1.32
N ALA A 144 -11.34 4.00 -2.10
CA ALA A 144 -12.02 2.81 -1.61
C ALA A 144 -11.22 1.55 -1.98
N SER A 145 -11.09 0.61 -1.06
CA SER A 145 -10.29 -0.59 -1.29
C SER A 145 -11.01 -1.85 -0.84
N GLU A 146 -10.84 -2.92 -1.61
CA GLU A 146 -11.28 -4.27 -1.27
C GLU A 146 -10.04 -5.14 -1.01
N VAL A 147 -10.04 -5.86 0.11
CA VAL A 147 -8.99 -6.80 0.47
C VAL A 147 -9.52 -8.21 0.29
N LYS A 148 -8.73 -9.07 -0.36
CA LYS A 148 -9.04 -10.49 -0.50
C LYS A 148 -7.80 -11.31 -0.16
N VAL A 149 -8.00 -12.37 0.62
CA VAL A 149 -6.93 -13.31 0.99
C VAL A 149 -7.10 -14.64 0.23
N ASP A 150 -8.34 -15.02 -0.10
CA ASP A 150 -8.60 -16.22 -0.89
C ASP A 150 -8.53 -15.93 -2.39
N VAL A 151 -7.79 -16.78 -3.09
CA VAL A 151 -7.65 -16.76 -4.55
C VAL A 151 -9.01 -17.00 -5.23
N THR A 152 -9.89 -17.82 -4.64
CA THR A 152 -11.20 -18.10 -5.26
C THR A 152 -12.14 -16.89 -5.29
N ASP A 153 -11.92 -15.91 -4.41
CA ASP A 153 -12.76 -14.72 -4.30
C ASP A 153 -12.17 -13.50 -5.04
N LEU A 154 -11.04 -13.62 -5.74
CA LEU A 154 -10.38 -12.48 -6.37
C LEU A 154 -11.23 -11.83 -7.47
N LEU A 155 -11.92 -12.63 -8.29
CA LEU A 155 -12.79 -12.09 -9.34
C LEU A 155 -13.99 -11.33 -8.74
N LYS A 156 -14.51 -11.81 -7.61
CA LYS A 156 -15.56 -11.12 -6.87
C LYS A 156 -15.05 -9.81 -6.28
N GLY A 157 -13.86 -9.84 -5.64
CA GLY A 157 -13.19 -8.64 -5.14
C GLY A 157 -12.92 -7.61 -6.24
N PHE A 158 -12.49 -8.06 -7.41
CA PHE A 158 -12.34 -7.19 -8.59
C PHE A 158 -13.67 -6.53 -9.00
N GLY A 159 -14.77 -7.29 -9.01
CA GLY A 159 -16.10 -6.74 -9.28
C GLY A 159 -16.51 -5.68 -8.26
N GLN A 160 -16.23 -5.91 -6.97
CA GLN A 160 -16.49 -4.94 -5.90
C GLN A 160 -15.63 -3.68 -6.08
N ALA A 161 -14.34 -3.81 -6.36
CA ALA A 161 -13.45 -2.68 -6.65
C ALA A 161 -13.91 -1.88 -7.89
N CYS A 162 -14.39 -2.56 -8.93
CA CYS A 162 -15.01 -1.90 -10.08
C CYS A 162 -16.26 -1.10 -9.66
N ALA A 163 -17.12 -1.66 -8.82
CA ALA A 163 -18.31 -0.97 -8.33
C ALA A 163 -17.95 0.28 -7.52
N TYR A 164 -16.87 0.25 -6.75
CA TYR A 164 -16.44 1.41 -5.96
C TYR A 164 -16.04 2.61 -6.81
N ARG A 165 -15.61 2.40 -8.06
CA ARG A 165 -15.36 3.50 -8.99
C ARG A 165 -16.58 4.36 -9.30
N LEU A 166 -17.80 3.89 -8.99
CA LEU A 166 -19.02 4.68 -9.16
C LEU A 166 -19.10 5.85 -8.17
N PHE A 167 -18.40 5.79 -7.03
CA PHE A 167 -18.42 6.84 -6.01
C PHE A 167 -17.03 7.27 -5.52
N ALA A 168 -16.01 6.44 -5.69
CA ALA A 168 -14.64 6.72 -5.29
C ALA A 168 -13.83 7.29 -6.45
N HIS A 169 -12.92 8.21 -6.13
CA HIS A 169 -12.00 8.80 -7.10
C HIS A 169 -10.86 7.82 -7.46
N LYS A 170 -10.49 6.97 -6.51
CA LYS A 170 -9.55 5.86 -6.70
C LYS A 170 -10.13 4.61 -6.06
N SER A 171 -9.92 3.46 -6.71
CA SER A 171 -10.25 2.17 -6.14
C SER A 171 -9.07 1.22 -6.21
N TYR A 172 -8.86 0.44 -5.15
CA TYR A 172 -7.81 -0.56 -5.07
C TYR A 172 -8.37 -1.95 -4.80
N LEU A 173 -7.76 -2.95 -5.45
CA LEU A 173 -7.91 -4.37 -5.13
C LEU A 173 -6.60 -4.84 -4.50
N VAL A 174 -6.69 -5.43 -3.31
CA VAL A 174 -5.54 -5.85 -2.50
C VAL A 174 -5.55 -7.37 -2.37
N ILE A 175 -4.55 -8.05 -2.93
CA ILE A 175 -4.55 -9.52 -3.11
C ILE A 175 -3.24 -10.18 -2.64
N PRO A 176 -3.20 -11.49 -2.41
CA PRO A 176 -1.96 -12.16 -2.02
C PRO A 176 -0.90 -12.09 -3.13
N GLN A 177 0.36 -11.81 -2.76
CA GLN A 177 1.50 -11.88 -3.66
C GLN A 177 1.79 -13.30 -4.17
N HIS A 178 1.25 -14.32 -3.48
CA HIS A 178 1.38 -15.73 -3.86
C HIS A 178 0.21 -16.22 -4.72
N THR A 179 -0.60 -15.30 -5.27
CA THR A 179 -1.60 -15.61 -6.30
C THR A 179 -0.89 -16.25 -7.51
N PRO A 180 -1.46 -17.31 -8.13
CA PRO A 180 -0.89 -17.92 -9.33
C PRO A 180 -0.60 -16.87 -10.41
N THR A 181 0.56 -16.98 -11.08
CA THR A 181 1.03 -15.96 -12.05
C THR A 181 0.03 -15.71 -13.18
N ASP A 182 -0.58 -16.77 -13.70
CA ASP A 182 -1.60 -16.68 -14.75
C ASP A 182 -2.85 -15.89 -14.30
N GLU A 183 -3.24 -16.06 -13.05
CA GLU A 183 -4.36 -15.33 -12.45
C GLU A 183 -3.99 -13.89 -12.10
N LEU A 184 -2.77 -13.66 -11.63
CA LEU A 184 -2.23 -12.33 -11.36
C LEU A 184 -2.14 -11.49 -12.65
N ASP A 185 -1.55 -12.03 -13.72
CA ASP A 185 -1.42 -11.35 -15.01
C ASP A 185 -2.80 -10.97 -15.58
N ARG A 186 -3.78 -11.87 -15.44
CA ARG A 186 -5.16 -11.62 -15.85
C ARG A 186 -5.80 -10.51 -15.01
N LEU A 187 -5.63 -10.53 -13.69
CA LEU A 187 -6.15 -9.49 -12.81
C LEU A 187 -5.48 -8.14 -13.04
N GLU A 188 -4.17 -8.11 -13.27
CA GLU A 188 -3.45 -6.87 -13.60
C GLU A 188 -3.99 -6.26 -14.89
N ALA A 189 -4.19 -7.06 -15.94
CA ALA A 189 -4.79 -6.60 -17.18
C ALA A 189 -6.21 -6.02 -16.96
N LEU A 190 -7.04 -6.73 -16.19
CA LEU A 190 -8.40 -6.27 -15.84
C LEU A 190 -8.37 -4.96 -15.03
N CYS A 191 -7.56 -4.90 -13.97
CA CYS A 191 -7.36 -3.72 -13.15
C CYS A 191 -6.90 -2.53 -14.00
N ARG A 192 -5.95 -2.72 -14.91
CA ARG A 192 -5.47 -1.66 -15.80
C ARG A 192 -6.54 -1.16 -16.76
N MET A 193 -7.27 -2.07 -17.42
CA MET A 193 -8.36 -1.70 -18.34
C MET A 193 -9.50 -0.95 -17.64
N HIS A 194 -9.80 -1.31 -16.40
CA HIS A 194 -10.87 -0.72 -15.61
C HIS A 194 -10.36 0.31 -14.59
N GLY A 195 -9.11 0.77 -14.71
CA GLY A 195 -8.43 1.72 -13.81
C GLY A 195 -8.67 1.47 -12.32
N VAL A 196 -8.56 0.22 -11.90
CA VAL A 196 -8.48 -0.20 -10.49
C VAL A 196 -7.01 -0.38 -10.17
N GLY A 197 -6.52 0.19 -9.07
CA GLY A 197 -5.17 -0.05 -8.59
C GLY A 197 -5.04 -1.47 -8.04
N LEU A 198 -3.97 -2.17 -8.38
CA LEU A 198 -3.68 -3.50 -7.85
C LEU A 198 -2.56 -3.40 -6.82
N VAL A 199 -2.77 -3.95 -5.62
CA VAL A 199 -1.77 -4.03 -4.55
C VAL A 199 -1.62 -5.50 -4.14
N THR A 200 -0.39 -5.94 -3.90
CA THR A 200 -0.08 -7.31 -3.50
C THR A 200 0.48 -7.37 -2.09
N PHE A 201 0.21 -8.43 -1.32
CA PHE A 201 0.75 -8.58 0.04
C PHE A 201 1.02 -10.04 0.43
N ASP A 202 1.87 -10.25 1.44
CA ASP A 202 2.05 -11.53 2.10
C ASP A 202 0.91 -11.86 3.06
N ALA A 203 -0.11 -12.53 2.52
CA ALA A 203 -1.25 -13.05 3.26
C ALA A 203 -0.92 -14.12 4.32
N ARG A 204 0.33 -14.58 4.43
CA ARG A 204 0.78 -15.49 5.49
C ARG A 204 1.27 -14.75 6.73
N ASN A 205 1.44 -13.43 6.65
CA ASN A 205 1.98 -12.61 7.73
C ASN A 205 1.14 -11.34 7.92
N SER A 206 0.17 -11.39 8.82
CA SER A 206 -0.65 -10.21 9.17
C SER A 206 0.12 -9.10 9.87
N THR A 207 1.25 -9.41 10.52
CA THR A 207 2.06 -8.41 11.22
C THR A 207 2.92 -7.59 10.28
N ARG A 208 3.44 -8.21 9.21
CA ARG A 208 4.26 -7.55 8.17
C ARG A 208 3.86 -8.02 6.77
N PRO A 209 2.71 -7.54 6.27
CA PRO A 209 2.17 -7.99 4.99
C PRO A 209 2.99 -7.51 3.78
N SER A 210 3.85 -6.49 3.91
CA SER A 210 4.71 -6.01 2.81
C SER A 210 3.92 -5.64 1.54
N TYR A 211 3.00 -4.69 1.69
CA TYR A 211 2.16 -4.13 0.62
C TYR A 211 2.95 -3.33 -0.43
#